data_AF-A0A7Y3CV34-F1
#
_entry.id   AF-A0A7Y3CV34-F1
#
_cell.length_a   1.000
_cell.length_b   1.000
_cell.length_c   1.000
_cell.angle_alpha   90.00
_cell.angle_beta   90.00
_cell.angle_gamma   90.00
#
_symmetry.space_group_name_H-M   'P 1'
#
loop_
_entity.id
_entity.type
_entity.pdbx_description
1 polymer ?
#
loop_
_entity_poly.entity_id
_entity_poly.type
_entity_poly.pdbx_seq_one_letter_code
_entity_poly.pdbx_strand_id
1 'polypeptide(L)'
;VMGRLNPKFQNFKVPVNSLSGGQRQSVAIARAVHFNARILIMDEPTAALGPAETAQVTELIKQLKAEGIGIFLISHDIHDVFDLADRISVMLQGKLVGTVNKEDVTKDDVLGMIIIGKLPGEASSTELEALHE
;
A
#
# COMPACT_ATOMS: atom_id res chain seq x y z
N VAL A 1 15.72 16.15 3.07
CA VAL A 1 14.69 15.10 2.93
C VAL A 1 13.42 15.64 2.30
N MET A 2 12.69 16.59 2.91
CA MET A 2 11.41 17.07 2.35
C MET A 2 11.47 17.64 0.93
N GLY A 3 12.48 18.46 0.60
CA GLY A 3 12.60 19.00 -0.77
C GLY A 3 12.78 17.92 -1.86
N ARG A 4 13.24 16.72 -1.48
CA ARG A 4 13.36 15.57 -2.37
C ARG A 4 12.06 14.78 -2.49
N LEU A 5 11.31 14.65 -1.39
CA LEU A 5 10.10 13.81 -1.28
C LEU A 5 8.81 14.55 -1.67
N ASN A 6 8.75 15.86 -1.44
CA ASN A 6 7.65 16.72 -1.86
C ASN A 6 8.23 18.11 -2.18
N PRO A 7 8.72 18.32 -3.42
CA PRO A 7 9.34 19.59 -3.83
C PRO A 7 8.40 20.80 -3.72
N LYS A 8 7.08 20.56 -3.71
CA LYS A 8 6.04 21.61 -3.59
C LYS A 8 5.71 21.95 -2.13
N PHE A 9 6.33 21.29 -1.15
CA PHE A 9 6.09 21.58 0.25
C PHE A 9 6.72 22.91 0.64
N GLN A 10 5.90 23.92 0.94
CA GLN A 10 6.35 25.27 1.30
C GLN A 10 6.07 25.64 2.77
N ASN A 11 5.20 24.89 3.45
CA ASN A 11 4.61 25.27 4.73
C ASN A 11 5.37 24.73 5.95
N PHE A 12 6.68 24.97 6.03
CA PHE A 12 7.54 24.41 7.11
C PHE A 12 7.26 24.97 8.51
N LYS A 13 6.66 26.16 8.60
CA LYS A 13 6.31 26.80 9.89
C LYS A 13 4.89 26.51 10.35
N VAL A 14 4.09 25.87 9.50
CA VAL A 14 2.68 25.57 9.80
C VAL A 14 2.62 24.34 10.70
N PRO A 15 1.82 24.37 11.78
CA PRO A 15 1.59 23.21 12.61
C PRO A 15 1.07 22.00 11.81
N VAL A 16 1.55 20.80 12.11
CA VAL A 16 1.21 19.57 11.36
C VAL A 16 -0.30 19.32 11.32
N ASN A 17 -1.04 19.68 12.37
CA ASN A 17 -2.50 19.54 12.42
C ASN A 17 -3.24 20.39 11.38
N SER A 18 -2.60 21.42 10.85
CA SER A 18 -3.16 22.37 9.89
C SER A 18 -2.75 22.05 8.44
N LEU A 19 -1.95 20.99 8.23
CA LEU A 19 -1.57 20.49 6.90
C LEU A 19 -2.67 19.59 6.33
N SER A 20 -2.74 19.46 4.99
CA SER A 20 -3.63 18.48 4.34
C SER A 20 -3.24 17.04 4.67
N GLY A 21 -4.11 16.07 4.39
CA GLY A 21 -3.84 14.65 4.65
C GLY A 21 -2.54 14.18 3.97
N GLY A 22 -2.41 14.43 2.67
CA GLY A 22 -1.21 14.07 1.90
C GLY A 22 0.05 14.80 2.37
N GLN A 23 -0.08 16.05 2.83
CA GLN A 23 1.05 16.79 3.43
C GLN A 23 1.49 16.19 4.76
N ARG A 24 0.55 15.81 5.64
CA ARG A 24 0.86 15.12 6.90
C ARG A 24 1.55 13.78 6.63
N GLN A 25 1.07 13.04 5.63
CA GLN A 25 1.68 11.77 5.23
C GLN A 25 3.10 11.95 4.69
N SER A 26 3.31 12.98 3.84
CA SER A 26 4.65 13.35 3.36
C SER A 26 5.61 13.65 4.51
N VAL A 27 5.16 14.39 5.53
CA VAL A 27 5.96 14.69 6.74
C VAL A 27 6.28 13.41 7.53
N ALA A 28 5.30 12.52 7.70
CA ALA A 28 5.49 11.25 8.41
C ALA A 28 6.52 10.35 7.71
N ILE A 29 6.39 10.20 6.39
CA ILE A 29 7.31 9.43 5.55
C ILE A 29 8.71 10.08 5.56
N ALA A 30 8.80 11.40 5.41
CA ALA A 30 10.07 12.11 5.48
C ALA A 30 10.79 11.93 6.82
N ARG A 31 10.03 11.92 7.92
CA ARG A 31 10.58 11.62 9.26
C ARG A 31 11.15 10.21 9.30
N ALA A 32 10.46 9.21 8.74
CA ALA A 32 10.95 7.83 8.72
C ALA A 32 12.23 7.68 7.89
N VAL A 33 12.27 8.27 6.69
CA VAL A 33 13.41 8.20 5.78
C VAL A 33 14.62 8.98 6.31
N HIS A 34 14.40 10.06 7.07
CA HIS A 34 15.48 10.85 7.68
C HIS A 34 16.40 10.02 8.58
N PHE A 35 15.89 8.96 9.20
CA PHE A 35 16.67 8.06 10.05
C PHE A 35 17.37 6.93 9.28
N ASN A 36 17.61 7.10 7.96
CA ASN A 36 18.22 6.09 7.09
C ASN A 36 17.53 4.72 7.19
N ALA A 37 16.19 4.73 7.25
CA ALA A 37 15.40 3.51 7.30
C ALA A 37 15.66 2.65 6.06
N ARG A 38 16.01 1.39 6.28
CA ARG A 38 16.15 0.37 5.21
C ARG A 38 14.83 -0.30 4.87
N ILE A 39 13.89 -0.28 5.81
CA ILE A 39 12.55 -0.86 5.68
C ILE A 39 11.54 0.13 6.22
N LEU A 40 10.44 0.33 5.51
CA LEU A 40 9.31 1.16 5.89
C LEU A 40 8.04 0.32 5.92
N ILE A 41 7.38 0.27 7.09
CA ILE A 41 6.08 -0.35 7.27
C ILE A 41 5.03 0.75 7.17
N MET A 42 4.07 0.60 6.26
CA MET A 42 3.02 1.57 5.99
C MET A 42 1.66 0.91 6.19
N ASP A 43 1.01 1.28 7.29
CA ASP A 43 -0.34 0.83 7.62
C ASP A 43 -1.36 1.79 7.04
N GLU A 44 -2.06 1.35 5.98
CA GLU A 44 -3.10 2.11 5.27
C GLU A 44 -2.70 3.57 4.95
N PRO A 45 -1.57 3.79 4.24
CA PRO A 45 -0.97 5.12 4.11
C PRO A 45 -1.82 6.12 3.31
N THR A 46 -2.83 5.64 2.59
CA THR A 46 -3.74 6.40 1.73
C THR A 46 -5.13 6.57 2.37
N ALA A 47 -5.34 6.06 3.59
CA ALA A 47 -6.61 6.16 4.28
C ALA A 47 -7.06 7.61 4.48
N ALA A 48 -8.33 7.88 4.18
CA ALA A 48 -8.96 9.19 4.28
C ALA A 48 -8.30 10.31 3.45
N LEU A 49 -7.53 9.95 2.40
CA LEU A 49 -6.99 10.90 1.43
C LEU A 49 -7.90 11.02 0.20
N GLY A 50 -7.95 12.21 -0.39
CA GLY A 50 -8.59 12.40 -1.69
C GLY A 50 -7.71 11.89 -2.85
N PRO A 51 -8.25 11.73 -4.07
CA PRO A 51 -7.52 11.13 -5.20
C PRO A 51 -6.18 11.79 -5.51
N ALA A 52 -6.11 13.12 -5.44
CA ALA A 52 -4.87 13.86 -5.69
C ALA A 52 -3.79 13.60 -4.61
N GLU A 53 -4.21 13.41 -3.36
CA GLU A 53 -3.32 13.19 -2.22
C GLU A 53 -2.87 11.72 -2.17
N THR A 54 -3.77 10.79 -2.50
CA THR A 54 -3.43 9.37 -2.73
C THR A 54 -2.36 9.25 -3.81
N ALA A 55 -2.57 9.87 -4.99
CA ALA A 55 -1.58 9.85 -6.07
C ALA A 55 -0.20 10.38 -5.63
N GLN A 56 -0.19 11.43 -4.80
CA GLN A 56 1.05 11.97 -4.24
C GLN A 56 1.77 10.97 -3.32
N VAL A 57 1.02 10.31 -2.43
CA VAL A 57 1.59 9.30 -1.51
C VAL A 57 2.07 8.08 -2.29
N THR A 58 1.29 7.58 -3.25
CA THR A 58 1.66 6.47 -4.13
C THR A 58 2.96 6.76 -4.87
N GLU A 59 3.14 7.97 -5.40
CA GLU A 59 4.38 8.29 -6.11
C GLU A 59 5.59 8.41 -5.18
N LEU A 60 5.38 8.91 -3.98
CA LEU A 60 6.39 8.91 -2.94
C LEU A 60 6.83 7.47 -2.58
N ILE A 61 5.89 6.54 -2.46
CA ILE A 61 6.19 5.13 -2.19
C ILE A 61 7.03 4.53 -3.33
N LYS A 62 6.65 4.77 -4.59
CA LYS A 62 7.39 4.32 -5.77
C LYS A 62 8.81 4.87 -5.80
N GLN A 63 9.00 6.16 -5.50
CA GLN A 63 10.32 6.76 -5.39
C GLN A 63 11.18 6.07 -4.33
N LEU A 64 10.65 5.85 -3.11
CA LEU A 64 11.41 5.22 -2.03
C LEU A 64 11.78 3.77 -2.36
N LYS A 65 10.89 3.04 -3.00
CA LYS A 65 11.17 1.70 -3.53
C LYS A 65 12.31 1.72 -4.55
N ALA A 66 12.30 2.68 -5.49
CA ALA A 66 13.36 2.84 -6.49
C ALA A 66 14.73 3.22 -5.86
N GLU A 67 14.72 3.88 -4.69
CA GLU A 67 15.91 4.16 -3.89
C GLU A 67 16.43 2.93 -3.11
N GLY A 68 15.77 1.78 -3.22
CA GLY A 68 16.17 0.53 -2.57
C GLY A 68 15.66 0.37 -1.13
N ILE A 69 14.71 1.18 -0.69
CA ILE A 69 14.05 1.00 0.61
C ILE A 69 13.01 -0.11 0.48
N GLY A 70 13.09 -1.11 1.36
CA GLY A 70 12.09 -2.16 1.44
C GLY A 70 10.76 -1.63 1.97
N ILE A 71 9.65 -1.89 1.28
CA ILE A 71 8.33 -1.41 1.68
C ILE A 71 7.47 -2.60 2.11
N PHE A 72 6.89 -2.52 3.31
CA PHE A 72 5.83 -3.41 3.77
C PHE A 72 4.53 -2.60 3.82
N LEU A 73 3.68 -2.78 2.80
CA LEU A 73 2.41 -2.07 2.66
C LEU A 73 1.28 -2.93 3.21
N ILE A 74 0.49 -2.37 4.11
CA ILE A 74 -0.78 -2.95 4.56
C ILE A 74 -1.88 -2.12 3.91
N SER A 75 -2.73 -2.77 3.12
CA SER A 75 -3.86 -2.14 2.48
C SER A 75 -4.98 -3.17 2.26
N HIS A 76 -6.21 -2.72 2.42
CA HIS A 76 -7.42 -3.44 1.99
C HIS A 76 -7.87 -3.06 0.56
N ASP A 77 -7.21 -2.09 -0.10
CA ASP A 77 -7.50 -1.71 -1.48
C ASP A 77 -6.65 -2.51 -2.47
N ILE A 78 -7.29 -3.35 -3.27
CA ILE A 78 -6.63 -4.21 -4.26
C ILE A 78 -5.95 -3.37 -5.35
N HIS A 79 -6.46 -2.19 -5.69
CA HIS A 79 -5.82 -1.32 -6.68
C HIS A 79 -4.47 -0.83 -6.18
N ASP A 80 -4.41 -0.33 -4.93
CA ASP A 80 -3.15 0.12 -4.31
C ASP A 80 -2.13 -1.03 -4.20
N VAL A 81 -2.60 -2.22 -3.80
CA VAL A 81 -1.76 -3.43 -3.70
C VAL A 81 -1.13 -3.77 -5.06
N PHE A 82 -1.92 -3.83 -6.13
CA PHE A 82 -1.40 -4.18 -7.46
C PHE A 82 -0.49 -3.10 -8.05
N ASP A 83 -0.75 -1.83 -7.75
CA ASP A 83 0.04 -0.70 -8.23
C ASP A 83 1.42 -0.60 -7.55
N LEU A 84 1.53 -1.03 -6.30
CA LEU A 84 2.73 -0.81 -5.47
C LEU A 84 3.53 -2.08 -5.14
N ALA A 85 2.85 -3.21 -4.95
CA ALA A 85 3.48 -4.43 -4.47
C ALA A 85 4.16 -5.24 -5.59
N ASP A 86 5.19 -5.98 -5.19
CA ASP A 86 5.82 -7.04 -5.99
C ASP A 86 5.30 -8.43 -5.55
N ARG A 87 5.05 -8.57 -4.24
CA ARG A 87 4.56 -9.78 -3.58
C ARG A 87 3.37 -9.41 -2.71
N ILE A 88 2.35 -10.27 -2.71
CA ILE A 88 1.10 -10.05 -2.00
C ILE A 88 0.94 -11.17 -0.99
N SER A 89 0.71 -10.81 0.28
CA SER A 89 0.40 -11.76 1.34
C SER A 89 -1.00 -11.49 1.84
N VAL A 90 -1.87 -12.49 1.79
CA VAL A 90 -3.27 -12.37 2.21
C VAL A 90 -3.43 -12.97 3.60
N MET A 91 -4.07 -12.23 4.49
CA MET A 91 -4.43 -12.71 5.81
C MET A 91 -5.95 -12.77 5.96
N LEU A 92 -6.45 -13.85 6.57
CA LEU A 92 -7.86 -14.03 6.91
C LEU A 92 -7.96 -14.57 8.33
N GLN A 93 -8.78 -13.94 9.18
CA GLN A 93 -9.00 -14.34 10.57
C GLN A 93 -7.70 -14.53 11.38
N GLY A 94 -6.73 -13.62 11.19
CA GLY A 94 -5.44 -13.65 11.89
C GLY A 94 -4.46 -14.71 11.41
N LYS A 95 -4.78 -15.43 10.32
CA LYS A 95 -3.90 -16.44 9.70
C LYS A 95 -3.44 -15.98 8.33
N LEU A 96 -2.20 -16.31 7.98
CA LEU A 96 -1.70 -16.15 6.62
C LEU A 96 -2.39 -17.21 5.73
N VAL A 97 -3.16 -16.76 4.75
CA VAL A 97 -3.73 -17.61 3.71
C VAL A 97 -2.62 -18.07 2.78
N GLY A 98 -1.79 -17.12 2.34
CA GLY A 98 -0.64 -17.42 1.50
C GLY A 98 0.05 -16.16 0.99
N THR A 99 1.18 -16.38 0.31
CA THR A 99 1.95 -15.34 -0.36
C THR A 99 2.12 -15.70 -1.83
N VAL A 100 1.81 -14.75 -2.70
CA VAL A 100 1.90 -14.89 -4.17
C VAL A 100 2.76 -13.77 -4.74
N ASN A 101 3.42 -14.01 -5.87
CA ASN A 101 4.00 -12.90 -6.64
C ASN A 101 2.89 -12.25 -7.44
N LYS A 102 2.90 -10.92 -7.53
CA LYS A 102 1.88 -10.19 -8.28
C LYS A 102 1.82 -10.62 -9.75
N GLU A 103 2.96 -10.97 -10.33
CA GLU A 103 3.07 -11.36 -11.75
C GLU A 103 2.37 -12.68 -12.08
N ASP A 104 2.13 -13.52 -11.08
CA ASP A 104 1.56 -14.87 -11.23
C ASP A 104 0.04 -14.91 -10.99
N VAL A 105 -0.59 -13.79 -10.62
CA VAL A 105 -1.99 -13.74 -10.18
C VAL A 105 -2.74 -12.54 -10.74
N THR A 106 -4.06 -12.69 -10.88
CA THR A 106 -4.98 -11.61 -11.22
C THR A 106 -5.56 -10.94 -9.96
N LYS A 107 -6.22 -9.79 -10.13
CA LYS A 107 -6.95 -9.13 -9.04
C LYS A 107 -8.05 -10.02 -8.46
N ASP A 108 -8.74 -10.77 -9.33
CA ASP A 108 -9.82 -11.67 -8.93
C ASP A 108 -9.29 -12.86 -8.13
N ASP A 109 -8.11 -13.38 -8.48
CA ASP A 109 -7.44 -14.42 -7.68
C ASP A 109 -7.18 -13.94 -6.24
N VAL A 110 -6.61 -12.74 -6.09
CA VAL A 110 -6.32 -12.14 -4.77
C VAL A 110 -7.61 -11.82 -4.01
N LEU A 111 -8.65 -11.34 -4.69
CA LEU A 111 -9.96 -11.11 -4.09
C LEU A 111 -10.55 -12.44 -3.57
N GLY A 112 -10.44 -13.51 -4.36
CA GLY A 112 -10.83 -14.86 -3.95
C GLY A 112 -10.04 -15.33 -2.72
N MET A 113 -8.74 -15.07 -2.65
CA MET A 113 -7.93 -15.37 -1.45
C MET A 113 -8.45 -14.62 -0.21
N ILE A 114 -8.92 -13.37 -0.35
CA ILE A 114 -9.44 -12.56 0.76
C ILE A 114 -10.79 -13.08 1.26
N ILE A 115 -11.68 -13.46 0.34
CA ILE A 115 -13.06 -13.86 0.68
C ILE A 115 -13.12 -15.35 1.08
N ILE A 116 -12.50 -16.23 0.30
CA ILE A 116 -12.56 -17.69 0.48
C ILE A 116 -11.47 -18.17 1.45
N GLY A 117 -10.31 -17.50 1.48
CA GLY A 117 -9.18 -17.92 2.32
C GLY A 117 -8.39 -19.10 1.76
N LYS A 118 -8.35 -19.26 0.44
CA LYS A 118 -7.59 -20.32 -0.27
C LYS A 118 -6.65 -19.73 -1.31
N LEU A 119 -5.59 -20.46 -1.65
CA LEU A 119 -4.68 -20.06 -2.73
C LEU A 119 -5.36 -20.15 -4.11
N PRO A 120 -4.85 -19.41 -5.12
CA PRO A 120 -5.31 -19.55 -6.49
C PRO A 120 -5.14 -21.00 -6.97
N GLY A 121 -6.21 -21.58 -7.53
CA GLY A 121 -6.26 -22.98 -7.96
C GLY A 121 -6.68 -24.01 -6.90
N GLU A 122 -6.84 -23.62 -5.63
CA GLU A 122 -7.37 -24.51 -4.57
C GLU A 122 -8.87 -24.32 -4.32
N ALA A 123 -9.46 -23.25 -4.85
CA ALA A 123 -10.89 -23.01 -4.80
C ALA A 123 -11.63 -23.92 -5.79
N SER A 124 -12.72 -24.53 -5.34
CA SER A 124 -13.62 -25.30 -6.22
C SER A 124 -14.44 -24.38 -7.11
N SER A 125 -14.92 -24.89 -8.26
CA SER A 125 -15.74 -24.12 -9.22
C SER A 125 -16.96 -23.49 -8.56
N THR A 126 -17.60 -24.19 -7.62
CA THR A 126 -18.78 -23.70 -6.88
C THR A 126 -18.43 -22.55 -5.93
N GLU A 127 -17.24 -22.55 -5.33
CA GLU A 127 -16.79 -21.45 -4.46
C GLU A 127 -16.46 -20.19 -5.26
N LEU A 128 -15.96 -20.34 -6.49
CA LEU A 128 -15.70 -19.23 -7.41
C LEU A 128 -16.99 -18.63 -7.95
N GLU A 129 -17.98 -19.45 -8.31
CA GLU A 129 -19.30 -18.98 -8.76
C GLU A 129 -20.00 -18.09 -7.71
N ALA A 130 -19.86 -18.43 -6.42
CA ALA A 130 -20.42 -17.66 -5.32
C ALA A 130 -19.76 -16.27 -5.09
N LEU A 131 -18.62 -15.98 -5.72
CA LEU A 131 -17.99 -14.64 -5.67
C LEU A 131 -18.65 -13.63 -6.60
N HIS A 132 -19.40 -14.11 -7.61
CA HIS A 132 -20.00 -13.28 -8.66
C HIS A 132 -21.53 -13.09 -8.48
N GLU A 133 -22.12 -13.67 -7.44
CA GLU A 133 -23.52 -13.41 -7.01
C GLU A 133 -23.58 -12.29 -5.96
#